data_AF-A0A8H6RXE4-F1
#
_entry.id   AF-A0A8H6RXE4-F1
#
_cell.length_a   1.000
_cell.length_b   1.000
_cell.length_c   1.000
_cell.angle_alpha   90.00
_cell.angle_beta   90.00
_cell.angle_gamma   90.00
#
_symmetry.space_group_name_H-M   'P 1'
#
loop_
_entity.id
_entity.type
_entity.pdbx_description
1 polymer ?
#
loop_
_entity_poly.entity_id
_entity_poly.type
_entity_poly.pdbx_seq_one_letter_code
_entity_poly.pdbx_strand_id
1 'polypeptide(L)'
;MFCAVYALLSVSFIAVAADTPASIASSYALSTSTSLPFPSATEASTDTQTLLSTEWGLSKGRIQNGGPDLEFVSDPFPNSPAPGTTPNTSAPVTYPAGSFSGNTGGSQFYNLWNTSNLSGFGSMLLSYEVAFDAGFDWVKGGKLPGLRGGGPDGCSGGDASDGSSCFSARIMWRPNGAGEAYTYTPLPDSFCSDNDVICNSDGFGTSLDRGSFTFESGKWNHITLLVQMNNPVDVAKLSHYFRFFLGCSQRLPAATLKYSALRRLVCGPRSGVISFNDVQALQQPDMQIRTTTNLSINGMYFSTFFGGSDSSWATPNTTHTYFRNIQLWAGSNPSNLTGSVVSSAVAVPRWHPTSTALFVALLVGLSSVL
;
A
#
# COMPACT_ATOMS: atom_id res chain seq x y z
N MET A 1 -12.67 54.57 37.27
CA MET A 1 -12.34 53.19 37.68
C MET A 1 -13.25 52.25 36.88
N PHE A 2 -12.83 51.85 35.67
CA PHE A 2 -13.60 50.92 34.83
C PHE A 2 -12.93 49.55 34.94
N CYS A 3 -13.64 48.60 35.56
CA CYS A 3 -13.20 47.23 35.73
C CYS A 3 -13.50 46.47 34.43
N ALA A 4 -12.49 46.16 33.64
CA ALA A 4 -12.64 45.30 32.46
C ALA A 4 -12.74 43.84 32.92
N VAL A 5 -13.95 43.28 32.82
CA VAL A 5 -14.20 41.85 33.02
C VAL A 5 -13.67 41.11 31.79
N TYR A 6 -12.51 40.47 31.91
CA TYR A 6 -12.04 39.52 30.90
C TYR A 6 -12.88 38.24 31.00
N ALA A 7 -13.80 38.05 30.06
CA ALA A 7 -14.45 36.77 29.87
C ALA A 7 -13.41 35.78 29.30
N LEU A 8 -13.02 34.80 30.13
CA LEU A 8 -12.27 33.63 29.67
C LEU A 8 -13.19 32.84 28.72
N LEU A 9 -12.96 32.97 27.41
CA LEU A 9 -13.54 32.06 26.42
C LEU A 9 -12.91 30.68 26.63
N SER A 10 -13.65 29.77 27.28
CA SER A 10 -13.29 28.36 27.34
C SER A 10 -13.34 27.78 25.93
N VAL A 11 -12.17 27.47 25.36
CA VAL A 11 -12.07 26.73 24.10
C VAL A 11 -12.39 25.27 24.40
N SER A 12 -13.64 24.87 24.14
CA SER A 12 -14.02 23.46 24.20
C SER A 12 -13.40 22.73 23.02
N PHE A 13 -12.43 21.85 23.29
CA PHE A 13 -11.91 20.92 22.30
C PHE A 13 -12.97 19.84 22.05
N ILE A 14 -13.57 19.83 20.86
CA ILE A 14 -14.37 18.69 20.40
C ILE A 14 -13.37 17.65 19.89
N ALA A 15 -13.30 16.50 20.54
CA ALA A 15 -12.57 15.35 20.00
C ALA A 15 -13.20 14.94 18.67
N VAL A 16 -12.42 15.00 17.59
CA VAL A 16 -12.83 14.47 16.27
C VAL A 16 -12.77 12.95 16.34
N ALA A 17 -13.85 12.27 15.97
CA ALA A 17 -13.85 10.82 15.88
C ALA A 17 -12.94 10.36 14.74
N ALA A 18 -12.04 9.42 15.02
CA ALA A 18 -11.20 8.80 14.01
C ALA A 18 -12.04 7.93 13.05
N ASP A 19 -11.68 7.88 11.77
CA ASP A 19 -12.42 7.10 10.78
C ASP A 19 -12.03 5.63 10.88
N THR A 20 -12.89 4.83 11.51
CA THR A 20 -12.73 3.38 11.58
C THR A 20 -12.72 2.73 10.18
N PRO A 21 -12.07 1.57 9.99
CA PRO A 21 -12.12 0.83 8.72
C PRO A 21 -13.55 0.59 8.21
N ALA A 22 -14.49 0.29 9.12
CA ALA A 22 -15.89 0.06 8.79
C ALA A 22 -16.63 1.34 8.31
N SER A 23 -16.35 2.51 8.91
CA SER A 23 -16.93 3.77 8.45
C SER A 23 -16.38 4.18 7.09
N ILE A 24 -15.08 3.96 6.84
CA ILE A 24 -14.48 4.14 5.52
C ILE A 24 -15.17 3.20 4.53
N ALA A 25 -15.23 1.89 4.81
CA ALA A 25 -15.88 0.92 3.95
C ALA A 25 -17.32 1.30 3.59
N SER A 26 -18.10 1.77 4.57
CA SER A 26 -19.46 2.28 4.35
C SER A 26 -19.50 3.49 3.41
N SER A 27 -18.59 4.46 3.59
CA SER A 27 -18.52 5.66 2.72
C SER A 27 -18.20 5.34 1.26
N TYR A 28 -17.54 4.21 0.99
CA TYR A 28 -17.22 3.71 -0.35
C TYR A 28 -18.18 2.63 -0.85
N ALA A 29 -19.29 2.39 -0.15
CA ALA A 29 -20.28 1.37 -0.48
C ALA A 29 -19.66 -0.05 -0.64
N LEU A 30 -18.67 -0.38 0.19
CA LEU A 30 -18.08 -1.72 0.25
C LEU A 30 -19.03 -2.64 1.03
N SER A 31 -19.91 -3.32 0.32
CA SER A 31 -21.02 -4.10 0.88
C SER A 31 -20.63 -5.49 1.40
N THR A 32 -19.43 -5.97 1.07
CA THR A 32 -18.97 -7.30 1.46
C THR A 32 -17.75 -7.15 2.35
N SER A 33 -17.64 -7.97 3.40
CA SER A 33 -16.51 -7.95 4.34
C SER A 33 -16.11 -9.36 4.77
N THR A 34 -14.84 -9.54 5.16
CA THR A 34 -14.31 -10.76 5.77
C THR A 34 -13.19 -10.42 6.75
N SER A 35 -12.92 -11.32 7.70
CA SER A 35 -11.76 -11.27 8.58
C SER A 35 -10.97 -12.57 8.44
N LEU A 36 -9.65 -12.49 8.37
CA LEU A 36 -8.84 -13.70 8.43
C LEU A 36 -8.85 -14.24 9.86
N PRO A 37 -9.13 -15.54 10.08
CA PRO A 37 -9.23 -16.09 11.41
C PRO A 37 -7.85 -16.22 12.06
N PHE A 38 -7.78 -15.87 13.34
CA PHE A 38 -6.61 -16.07 14.21
C PHE A 38 -6.99 -17.08 15.30
N PRO A 39 -6.09 -18.00 15.69
CA PRO A 39 -6.37 -18.94 16.77
C PRO A 39 -6.44 -18.24 18.13
N SER A 40 -7.15 -18.85 19.08
CA SER A 40 -7.26 -18.35 20.46
C SER A 40 -6.03 -18.68 21.33
N ALA A 41 -5.13 -19.52 20.83
CA ALA A 41 -3.89 -19.93 21.48
C ALA A 41 -2.71 -19.80 20.51
N THR A 42 -1.50 -19.90 21.06
CA THR A 42 -0.27 -19.94 20.26
C THR A 42 -0.17 -21.25 19.49
N GLU A 43 0.38 -21.22 18.29
CA GLU A 43 0.57 -22.39 17.43
C GLU A 43 1.99 -22.42 16.89
N ALA A 44 2.59 -23.62 16.86
CA ALA A 44 3.89 -23.82 16.24
C ALA A 44 3.83 -23.54 14.73
N SER A 45 4.97 -23.32 14.10
CA SER A 45 5.01 -22.96 12.66
C SER A 45 4.31 -23.98 11.74
N THR A 46 4.42 -25.28 12.02
CA THR A 46 3.75 -26.32 11.23
C THR A 46 2.22 -26.21 11.30
N ASP A 47 1.68 -25.97 12.49
CA ASP A 47 0.25 -25.82 12.72
C ASP A 47 -0.25 -24.49 12.12
N THR A 48 0.52 -23.42 12.30
CA THR A 48 0.28 -22.09 11.70
C THR A 48 0.16 -22.20 10.19
N GLN A 49 1.09 -22.89 9.53
CA GLN A 49 1.04 -23.11 8.07
C GLN A 49 -0.20 -23.88 7.64
N THR A 50 -0.61 -24.88 8.43
CA THR A 50 -1.83 -25.67 8.19
C THR A 50 -3.07 -24.80 8.30
N LEU A 51 -3.20 -24.00 9.35
CA LEU A 51 -4.30 -23.06 9.55
C LEU A 51 -4.37 -22.05 8.40
N LEU A 52 -3.26 -21.39 8.06
CA LEU A 52 -3.22 -20.41 6.97
C LEU A 52 -3.64 -21.03 5.64
N SER A 53 -3.11 -22.21 5.29
CA SER A 53 -3.44 -22.87 4.02
C SER A 53 -4.92 -23.30 3.93
N THR A 54 -5.56 -23.61 5.05
CA THR A 54 -6.94 -24.11 5.10
C THR A 54 -7.95 -22.97 5.20
N GLU A 55 -7.68 -21.99 6.05
CA GLU A 55 -8.66 -20.98 6.49
C GLU A 55 -8.46 -19.62 5.81
N TRP A 56 -7.27 -19.32 5.30
CA TRP A 56 -6.96 -18.01 4.69
C TRP A 56 -7.04 -18.01 3.16
N GLY A 57 -7.66 -19.01 2.52
CA GLY A 57 -7.93 -18.98 1.07
C GLY A 57 -6.70 -18.67 0.21
N LEU A 58 -5.59 -19.36 0.44
CA LEU A 58 -4.32 -19.07 -0.24
C LEU A 58 -4.37 -19.47 -1.72
N SER A 59 -3.90 -18.60 -2.61
CA SER A 59 -3.95 -18.80 -4.08
C SER A 59 -3.37 -20.12 -4.58
N LYS A 60 -2.32 -20.62 -3.91
CA LYS A 60 -1.61 -21.86 -4.28
C LYS A 60 -1.80 -22.96 -3.24
N GLY A 61 -2.78 -22.81 -2.34
CA GLY A 61 -3.03 -23.72 -1.22
C GLY A 61 -1.87 -23.83 -0.22
N ARG A 62 -0.93 -22.88 -0.25
CA ARG A 62 0.26 -22.87 0.61
C ARG A 62 0.86 -21.48 0.71
N ILE A 63 1.74 -21.31 1.67
CA ILE A 63 2.65 -20.17 1.76
C ILE A 63 3.75 -20.31 0.69
N GLN A 64 4.02 -19.24 -0.05
CA GLN A 64 4.94 -19.27 -1.18
C GLN A 64 6.40 -19.19 -0.73
N ASN A 65 6.69 -18.34 0.26
CA ASN A 65 8.02 -18.11 0.83
C ASN A 65 7.91 -17.92 2.34
N GLY A 66 8.90 -18.43 3.10
CA GLY A 66 9.03 -18.11 4.52
C GLY A 66 7.89 -18.66 5.40
N GLY A 67 7.44 -19.88 5.12
CA GLY A 67 6.49 -20.59 5.99
C GLY A 67 7.06 -20.87 7.39
N PRO A 68 8.31 -21.37 7.51
CA PRO A 68 8.97 -21.59 8.80
C PRO A 68 9.18 -20.31 9.64
N ASP A 69 9.13 -19.13 9.02
CA ASP A 69 9.30 -17.84 9.70
C ASP A 69 7.98 -17.31 10.31
N LEU A 70 6.88 -18.05 10.18
CA LEU A 70 5.57 -17.73 10.75
C LEU A 70 5.19 -18.69 11.87
N GLU A 71 4.75 -18.15 12.99
CA GLU A 71 4.09 -18.86 14.08
C GLU A 71 3.03 -17.95 14.72
N PHE A 72 2.01 -18.50 15.39
CA PHE A 72 1.08 -17.68 16.18
C PHE A 72 1.55 -17.60 17.62
N VAL A 73 1.66 -16.38 18.16
CA VAL A 73 2.11 -16.12 19.55
C VAL A 73 1.15 -15.19 20.27
N SER A 74 1.26 -15.16 21.60
CA SER A 74 0.55 -14.19 22.43
C SER A 74 0.92 -12.76 22.06
N ASP A 75 0.03 -11.79 22.29
CA ASP A 75 0.31 -10.38 22.03
C ASP A 75 1.63 -9.93 22.71
N PRO A 76 2.66 -9.53 21.94
CA PRO A 76 3.93 -9.07 22.51
C PRO A 76 3.84 -7.67 23.15
N PHE A 77 2.82 -6.87 22.80
CA PHE A 77 2.64 -5.50 23.25
C PHE A 77 1.22 -5.23 23.79
N PRO A 78 0.74 -5.99 24.80
CA PRO A 78 -0.63 -5.91 25.29
C PRO A 78 -0.96 -4.57 25.95
N ASN A 79 0.06 -3.84 26.42
CA ASN A 79 -0.06 -2.52 27.06
C ASN A 79 0.18 -1.37 26.08
N SER A 80 0.34 -1.64 24.78
CA SER A 80 0.55 -0.62 23.75
C SER A 80 -0.24 -0.96 22.49
N PRO A 81 -1.58 -1.09 22.60
CA PRO A 81 -2.45 -1.41 21.48
C PRO A 81 -2.52 -0.25 20.49
N ALA A 82 -2.97 -0.56 19.27
CA ALA A 82 -3.35 0.47 18.33
C ALA A 82 -4.63 1.17 18.80
N PRO A 83 -4.93 2.40 18.32
CA PRO A 83 -6.16 3.10 18.68
C PRO A 83 -7.40 2.25 18.42
N GLY A 84 -8.30 2.18 19.40
CA GLY A 84 -9.61 1.52 19.25
C GLY A 84 -9.59 0.00 19.19
N THR A 85 -8.46 -0.68 19.44
CA THR A 85 -8.34 -2.14 19.36
C THR A 85 -8.07 -2.81 20.70
N THR A 86 -8.49 -4.07 20.83
CA THR A 86 -8.24 -4.91 22.01
C THR A 86 -7.12 -5.92 21.74
N PRO A 87 -6.29 -6.27 22.75
CA PRO A 87 -5.28 -7.33 22.63
C PRO A 87 -5.85 -8.64 22.08
N ASN A 88 -5.11 -9.28 21.17
CA ASN A 88 -5.45 -10.57 20.56
C ASN A 88 -4.16 -11.30 20.15
N THR A 89 -4.25 -12.61 19.89
CA THR A 89 -3.18 -13.43 19.29
C THR A 89 -2.61 -12.75 18.05
N SER A 90 -1.30 -12.86 17.86
CA SER A 90 -0.59 -12.26 16.73
C SER A 90 0.19 -13.32 15.95
N ALA A 91 0.43 -13.04 14.67
CA ALA A 91 1.31 -13.82 13.81
C ALA A 91 2.64 -13.08 13.63
N PRO A 92 3.67 -13.34 14.45
CA PRO A 92 5.03 -12.91 14.16
C PRO A 92 5.51 -13.48 12.84
N VAL A 93 6.27 -12.64 12.13
CA VAL A 93 7.14 -13.04 11.04
C VAL A 93 8.58 -12.78 11.48
N THR A 94 9.39 -13.82 11.45
CA THR A 94 10.82 -13.78 11.78
C THR A 94 11.65 -13.29 10.57
N TYR A 95 12.59 -12.39 10.85
CA TYR A 95 13.64 -11.97 9.93
C TYR A 95 14.97 -12.39 10.53
N PRO A 96 15.60 -13.49 10.07
CA PRO A 96 16.91 -13.90 10.56
C PRO A 96 17.97 -12.80 10.34
N ALA A 97 18.96 -12.71 11.23
CA ALA A 97 20.11 -11.83 11.01
C ALA A 97 20.77 -12.10 9.64
N GLY A 98 21.09 -11.04 8.91
CA GLY A 98 21.62 -11.11 7.55
C GLY A 98 20.56 -11.28 6.46
N SER A 99 19.27 -11.43 6.80
CA SER A 99 18.22 -11.63 5.81
C SER A 99 17.81 -10.33 5.10
N PHE A 100 17.62 -10.44 3.79
CA PHE A 100 17.03 -9.47 2.88
C PHE A 100 16.35 -10.19 1.70
N SER A 101 15.48 -9.48 0.98
CA SER A 101 14.58 -10.04 -0.06
C SER A 101 13.64 -11.12 0.50
N GLY A 102 12.63 -11.50 -0.29
CA GLY A 102 11.69 -12.54 0.13
C GLY A 102 12.24 -13.97 0.10
N ASN A 103 13.54 -14.16 -0.17
CA ASN A 103 14.19 -15.47 -0.28
C ASN A 103 15.03 -15.85 0.93
N THR A 104 15.42 -14.89 1.79
CA THR A 104 16.33 -15.17 2.92
C THR A 104 15.70 -14.89 4.29
N GLY A 105 14.50 -14.31 4.32
CA GLY A 105 13.73 -14.11 5.54
C GLY A 105 12.39 -13.44 5.25
N GLY A 106 11.56 -13.35 6.28
CA GLY A 106 10.21 -12.83 6.13
C GLY A 106 9.25 -13.87 5.56
N SER A 107 8.05 -13.45 5.12
CA SER A 107 7.06 -14.37 4.56
C SER A 107 6.25 -13.75 3.43
N GLN A 108 5.83 -14.58 2.48
CA GLN A 108 5.05 -14.15 1.34
C GLN A 108 3.98 -15.16 0.94
N PHE A 109 2.75 -14.66 0.76
CA PHE A 109 1.66 -15.41 0.18
C PHE A 109 0.55 -14.49 -0.38
N TYR A 110 -0.31 -15.08 -1.21
CA TYR A 110 -1.50 -14.42 -1.74
C TYR A 110 -2.74 -15.02 -1.10
N ASN A 111 -3.54 -14.21 -0.44
CA ASN A 111 -4.91 -14.53 -0.05
C ASN A 111 -5.83 -14.07 -1.19
N LEU A 112 -6.56 -15.00 -1.79
CA LEU A 112 -7.55 -14.66 -2.82
C LEU A 112 -8.94 -14.66 -2.19
N TRP A 113 -9.63 -13.54 -2.31
CA TRP A 113 -10.98 -13.42 -1.82
C TRP A 113 -11.98 -13.75 -2.92
N ASN A 114 -12.61 -14.92 -2.79
CA ASN A 114 -13.76 -15.39 -3.56
C ASN A 114 -13.65 -15.18 -5.10
N THR A 115 -12.76 -15.94 -5.74
CA THR A 115 -12.54 -15.90 -7.20
C THR A 115 -13.46 -16.84 -7.99
N SER A 116 -14.50 -17.40 -7.37
CA SER A 116 -15.36 -18.42 -7.98
C SER A 116 -16.03 -17.98 -9.29
N ASN A 117 -16.15 -16.66 -9.55
CA ASN A 117 -16.80 -16.12 -10.74
C ASN A 117 -15.91 -15.23 -11.64
N LEU A 118 -14.60 -15.15 -11.41
CA LEU A 118 -13.65 -14.27 -12.15
C LEU A 118 -14.00 -12.76 -12.16
N SER A 119 -15.14 -12.34 -11.62
CA SER A 119 -15.52 -10.95 -11.42
C SER A 119 -14.87 -10.45 -10.13
N GLY A 120 -13.58 -10.11 -10.19
CA GLY A 120 -12.92 -9.48 -9.04
C GLY A 120 -13.57 -8.14 -8.68
N PHE A 121 -13.10 -7.55 -7.59
CA PHE A 121 -13.67 -6.34 -7.01
C PHE A 121 -13.20 -5.08 -7.74
N GLY A 122 -14.07 -4.08 -7.81
CA GLY A 122 -13.75 -2.74 -8.32
C GLY A 122 -13.11 -1.85 -7.26
N SER A 123 -13.43 -2.08 -5.98
CA SER A 123 -12.81 -1.39 -4.85
C SER A 123 -12.62 -2.38 -3.69
N MET A 124 -11.52 -2.24 -2.96
CA MET A 124 -11.21 -3.07 -1.79
C MET A 124 -10.47 -2.26 -0.75
N LEU A 125 -10.83 -2.46 0.51
CA LEU A 125 -10.18 -1.91 1.68
C LEU A 125 -9.57 -3.06 2.49
N LEU A 126 -8.30 -2.93 2.83
CA LEU A 126 -7.55 -3.84 3.71
C LEU A 126 -7.23 -3.09 5.00
N SER A 127 -7.55 -3.69 6.14
CA SER A 127 -7.13 -3.21 7.46
C SER A 127 -6.33 -4.30 8.16
N TYR A 128 -5.25 -3.92 8.84
CA TYR A 128 -4.53 -4.81 9.75
C TYR A 128 -3.71 -4.00 10.75
N GLU A 129 -3.37 -4.65 11.85
CA GLU A 129 -2.40 -4.12 12.81
C GLU A 129 -1.03 -4.73 12.56
N VAL A 130 0.01 -3.90 12.70
CA VAL A 130 1.41 -4.31 12.64
C VAL A 130 2.19 -3.73 13.81
N ALA A 131 2.95 -4.57 14.50
CA ALA A 131 3.96 -4.14 15.46
C ALA A 131 5.34 -4.58 14.99
N PHE A 132 6.36 -3.89 15.46
CA PHE A 132 7.78 -4.22 15.25
C PHE A 132 8.42 -4.44 16.62
N ASP A 133 9.42 -5.31 16.70
CA ASP A 133 10.22 -5.47 17.94
C ASP A 133 10.62 -4.11 18.52
N ALA A 134 10.68 -3.99 19.85
CA ALA A 134 11.19 -2.78 20.46
C ALA A 134 12.65 -2.53 20.03
N GLY A 135 12.95 -1.34 19.51
CA GLY A 135 14.28 -1.02 18.98
C GLY A 135 14.57 -1.61 17.60
N PHE A 136 13.53 -1.95 16.82
CA PHE A 136 13.66 -2.45 15.45
C PHE A 136 14.63 -1.61 14.60
N ASP A 137 15.62 -2.27 14.00
CA ASP A 137 16.54 -1.62 13.05
C ASP A 137 15.86 -1.54 11.68
N TRP A 138 15.51 -0.32 11.27
CA TRP A 138 14.79 -0.07 10.02
C TRP A 138 15.66 -0.30 8.77
N VAL A 139 16.99 -0.31 8.91
CA VAL A 139 17.98 -0.38 7.82
C VAL A 139 17.60 0.59 6.69
N LYS A 140 17.37 0.09 5.46
CA LYS A 140 16.97 0.86 4.28
C LYS A 140 15.47 0.73 3.97
N GLY A 141 14.79 -0.17 4.66
CA GLY A 141 13.38 -0.46 4.45
C GLY A 141 13.04 -1.93 4.19
N GLY A 142 11.75 -2.19 4.09
CA GLY A 142 11.20 -3.52 3.84
C GLY A 142 9.73 -3.45 3.47
N LYS A 143 9.19 -4.60 3.09
CA LYS A 143 7.84 -4.73 2.51
C LYS A 143 6.83 -5.04 3.62
N LEU A 144 5.60 -4.62 3.45
CA LEU A 144 4.45 -4.98 4.30
C LEU A 144 3.25 -5.39 3.44
N PRO A 145 2.27 -6.10 4.02
CA PRO A 145 1.07 -6.55 3.31
C PRO A 145 0.31 -5.41 2.60
N GLY A 146 -0.32 -5.76 1.50
CA GLY A 146 -1.16 -4.84 0.73
C GLY A 146 -2.14 -5.53 -0.19
N LEU A 147 -2.73 -4.76 -1.11
CA LEU A 147 -3.75 -5.22 -2.05
C LEU A 147 -3.15 -5.59 -3.41
N ARG A 148 -3.82 -6.48 -4.11
CA ARG A 148 -3.38 -6.97 -5.42
C ARG A 148 -4.56 -7.35 -6.33
N GLY A 149 -4.29 -7.44 -7.63
CA GLY A 149 -5.27 -7.91 -8.61
C GLY A 149 -4.63 -8.50 -9.86
N GLY A 150 -5.37 -9.37 -10.57
CA GLY A 150 -4.92 -10.04 -11.81
C GLY A 150 -4.29 -11.44 -11.64
N GLY A 151 -3.37 -11.81 -12.54
CA GLY A 151 -2.77 -13.15 -12.62
C GLY A 151 -2.06 -13.63 -11.34
N PRO A 152 -1.80 -14.94 -11.16
CA PRO A 152 -1.30 -15.50 -9.90
C PRO A 152 0.14 -15.12 -9.55
N ASP A 153 0.89 -14.57 -10.50
CA ASP A 153 2.30 -14.18 -10.38
C ASP A 153 2.52 -12.79 -11.02
N GLY A 154 3.67 -12.16 -10.74
CA GLY A 154 4.09 -10.88 -11.32
C GLY A 154 3.80 -9.65 -10.45
N CYS A 155 3.99 -8.46 -11.02
CA CYS A 155 3.77 -7.16 -10.35
C CYS A 155 4.50 -7.01 -9.02
N SER A 156 5.71 -7.57 -8.97
CA SER A 156 6.63 -7.57 -7.84
C SER A 156 8.04 -7.95 -8.32
N GLY A 157 9.07 -7.74 -7.50
CA GLY A 157 10.42 -8.24 -7.80
C GLY A 157 11.07 -7.72 -9.09
N GLY A 158 10.70 -6.52 -9.55
CA GLY A 158 11.21 -5.95 -10.80
C GLY A 158 10.36 -6.27 -12.04
N ASP A 159 9.23 -6.94 -11.85
CA ASP A 159 8.24 -7.20 -12.91
C ASP A 159 7.20 -6.08 -12.91
N ALA A 160 7.42 -5.06 -13.73
CA ALA A 160 6.56 -3.88 -13.84
C ALA A 160 5.15 -4.24 -14.37
N SER A 161 4.14 -3.47 -13.95
CA SER A 161 2.76 -3.66 -14.42
C SER A 161 2.50 -2.84 -15.67
N ASP A 162 1.90 -3.47 -16.69
CA ASP A 162 1.31 -2.82 -17.87
C ASP A 162 -0.19 -2.49 -17.69
N GLY A 163 -0.73 -2.80 -16.51
CA GLY A 163 -2.14 -2.62 -16.18
C GLY A 163 -3.10 -3.60 -16.87
N SER A 164 -2.58 -4.58 -17.61
CA SER A 164 -3.40 -5.56 -18.33
C SER A 164 -3.49 -6.89 -17.58
N SER A 165 -2.40 -7.28 -16.93
CA SER A 165 -2.19 -8.64 -16.39
C SER A 165 -2.27 -8.71 -14.86
N CYS A 166 -1.69 -7.74 -14.16
CA CYS A 166 -1.71 -7.65 -12.71
C CYS A 166 -1.48 -6.22 -12.21
N PHE A 167 -1.69 -6.01 -10.91
CA PHE A 167 -1.15 -4.88 -10.17
C PHE A 167 -0.88 -5.28 -8.71
N SER A 168 -0.03 -4.53 -8.02
CA SER A 168 0.08 -4.60 -6.55
C SER A 168 0.18 -3.22 -5.93
N ALA A 169 -0.41 -3.04 -4.75
CA ALA A 169 -0.31 -1.84 -3.93
C ALA A 169 0.00 -2.28 -2.50
N ARG A 170 1.28 -2.22 -2.13
CA ARG A 170 1.81 -2.64 -0.84
C ARG A 170 2.22 -1.44 0.00
N ILE A 171 2.54 -1.71 1.25
CA ILE A 171 3.17 -0.74 2.14
C ILE A 171 4.65 -1.08 2.24
N MET A 172 5.50 -0.08 2.42
CA MET A 172 6.90 -0.28 2.79
C MET A 172 7.26 0.57 4.01
N TRP A 173 8.13 0.04 4.86
CA TRP A 173 8.91 0.86 5.78
C TRP A 173 10.22 1.29 5.12
N ARG A 174 10.79 2.39 5.62
CA ARG A 174 12.03 3.05 5.20
C ARG A 174 12.85 3.42 6.45
N PRO A 175 14.06 4.01 6.31
CA PRO A 175 14.86 4.38 7.47
C PRO A 175 14.06 5.22 8.46
N ASN A 176 14.34 5.04 9.75
CA ASN A 176 13.65 5.73 10.86
C ASN A 176 12.15 5.48 10.95
N GLY A 177 11.65 4.36 10.41
CA GLY A 177 10.23 4.01 10.45
C GLY A 177 9.36 4.76 9.45
N ALA A 178 9.93 5.60 8.58
CA ALA A 178 9.16 6.28 7.55
C ALA A 178 8.36 5.27 6.69
N GLY A 179 7.07 5.54 6.49
CA GLY A 179 6.18 4.70 5.69
C GLY A 179 5.97 5.25 4.28
N GLU A 180 5.65 4.36 3.34
CA GLU A 180 5.23 4.72 1.99
C GLU A 180 4.21 3.72 1.45
N ALA A 181 3.37 4.15 0.50
CA ALA A 181 2.74 3.19 -0.40
C ALA A 181 3.74 2.82 -1.51
N TYR A 182 3.75 1.55 -1.90
CA TYR A 182 4.67 1.01 -2.88
C TYR A 182 3.92 0.17 -3.90
N THR A 183 3.83 0.67 -5.13
CA THR A 183 2.86 0.18 -6.10
C THR A 183 3.52 -0.29 -7.40
N TYR A 184 3.01 -1.39 -7.95
CA TYR A 184 3.28 -1.84 -9.31
C TYR A 184 2.00 -1.59 -10.10
N THR A 185 1.96 -0.44 -10.76
CA THR A 185 0.85 0.04 -11.60
C THR A 185 1.42 0.71 -12.84
N PRO A 186 0.64 0.84 -13.93
CA PRO A 186 1.00 1.72 -15.03
C PRO A 186 1.45 3.10 -14.55
N LEU A 187 2.51 3.64 -15.16
CA LEU A 187 3.03 4.97 -14.85
C LEU A 187 2.69 5.91 -16.02
N PRO A 188 1.69 6.80 -15.88
CA PRO A 188 1.48 7.88 -16.83
C PRO A 188 2.69 8.84 -16.83
N ASP A 189 3.03 9.41 -17.99
CA ASP A 189 4.23 10.25 -18.16
C ASP A 189 4.32 11.42 -17.16
N SER A 190 3.19 12.02 -16.77
CA SER A 190 3.17 13.13 -15.81
C SER A 190 3.26 12.71 -14.35
N PHE A 191 2.95 11.45 -14.02
CA PHE A 191 2.85 10.97 -12.64
C PHE A 191 4.21 10.96 -11.93
N CYS A 192 5.28 10.66 -12.66
CA CYS A 192 6.64 10.66 -12.13
C CYS A 192 7.25 12.07 -11.98
N SER A 193 6.51 13.12 -12.36
CA SER A 193 6.95 14.52 -12.18
C SER A 193 6.49 15.10 -10.83
N ASP A 194 5.60 14.41 -10.11
CA ASP A 194 5.17 14.83 -8.77
C ASP A 194 6.27 14.58 -7.74
N ASN A 195 6.54 15.58 -6.89
CA ASN A 195 7.59 15.52 -5.87
C ASN A 195 7.38 14.42 -4.81
N ASP A 196 6.14 13.97 -4.66
CA ASP A 196 5.78 12.92 -3.70
C ASP A 196 5.76 11.51 -4.33
N VAL A 197 6.18 11.40 -5.60
CA VAL A 197 6.24 10.14 -6.37
C VAL A 197 7.69 9.85 -6.74
N ILE A 198 8.16 8.66 -6.36
CA ILE A 198 9.50 8.19 -6.75
C ILE A 198 9.32 6.98 -7.67
N CYS A 199 9.42 7.24 -8.98
CA CYS A 199 9.41 6.21 -10.01
C CYS A 199 10.82 5.62 -10.19
N ASN A 200 10.92 4.30 -10.31
CA ASN A 200 12.19 3.62 -10.58
C ASN A 200 12.24 3.16 -12.04
N SER A 201 13.35 3.43 -12.73
CA SER A 201 13.55 3.03 -14.14
C SER A 201 14.00 1.58 -14.32
N ASP A 202 14.19 0.85 -13.23
CA ASP A 202 14.73 -0.52 -13.16
C ASP A 202 13.65 -1.60 -13.11
N GLY A 203 12.38 -1.23 -13.28
CA GLY A 203 11.23 -2.13 -13.24
C GLY A 203 10.70 -2.41 -11.83
N PHE A 204 11.33 -1.86 -10.79
CA PHE A 204 10.77 -1.89 -9.45
C PHE A 204 9.58 -0.92 -9.30
N GLY A 205 8.74 -1.18 -8.30
CA GLY A 205 7.53 -0.40 -8.05
C GLY A 205 7.81 1.06 -7.69
N THR A 206 6.77 1.87 -7.71
CA THR A 206 6.81 3.31 -7.46
C THR A 206 6.48 3.60 -5.99
N SER A 207 7.29 4.43 -5.33
CA SER A 207 7.00 4.92 -3.98
C SER A 207 6.08 6.14 -4.03
N LEU A 208 5.06 6.17 -3.18
CA LEU A 208 4.10 7.28 -3.06
C LEU A 208 4.11 7.83 -1.63
N ASP A 209 4.20 9.17 -1.52
CA ASP A 209 4.34 9.98 -0.31
C ASP A 209 5.20 9.33 0.78
N ARG A 210 6.44 8.96 0.44
CA ARG A 210 7.41 8.43 1.41
C ARG A 210 7.59 9.42 2.57
N GLY A 211 7.39 8.94 3.79
CA GLY A 211 7.50 9.73 5.02
C GLY A 211 6.23 10.47 5.41
N SER A 212 5.09 10.26 4.72
CA SER A 212 3.79 10.81 5.12
C SER A 212 3.25 10.25 6.44
N PHE A 213 3.71 9.06 6.84
CA PHE A 213 3.48 8.46 8.15
C PHE A 213 4.76 7.79 8.66
N THR A 214 4.80 7.45 9.94
CA THR A 214 5.96 6.84 10.59
C THR A 214 5.50 5.71 11.50
N PHE A 215 6.08 4.53 11.31
CA PHE A 215 5.94 3.38 12.19
C PHE A 215 6.73 3.59 13.47
N GLU A 216 6.14 3.18 14.57
CA GLU A 216 6.84 3.12 15.85
C GLU A 216 7.07 1.67 16.25
N SER A 217 8.30 1.40 16.70
CA SER A 217 8.72 0.09 17.21
C SER A 217 8.25 -0.11 18.65
N GLY A 218 8.01 -1.36 19.06
CA GLY A 218 7.61 -1.69 20.43
C GLY A 218 6.14 -1.40 20.77
N LYS A 219 5.31 -1.11 19.75
CA LYS A 219 3.87 -0.89 19.89
C LYS A 219 3.11 -1.25 18.63
N TRP A 220 1.81 -1.41 18.76
CA TRP A 220 0.93 -1.67 17.62
C TRP A 220 0.64 -0.40 16.82
N ASN A 221 0.74 -0.54 15.50
CA ASN A 221 0.37 0.46 14.51
C ASN A 221 -0.79 -0.11 13.69
N HIS A 222 -1.76 0.72 13.31
CA HIS A 222 -2.93 0.27 12.55
C HIS A 222 -2.93 0.88 11.15
N ILE A 223 -2.99 0.01 10.16
CA ILE A 223 -2.98 0.38 8.74
C ILE A 223 -4.36 0.11 8.16
N THR A 224 -4.89 1.08 7.42
CA THR A 224 -6.03 0.91 6.52
C THR A 224 -5.65 1.37 5.12
N LEU A 225 -5.76 0.49 4.12
CA LEU A 225 -5.43 0.71 2.72
C LEU A 225 -6.67 0.47 1.85
N LEU A 226 -7.19 1.52 1.24
CA LEU A 226 -8.24 1.47 0.22
C LEU A 226 -7.64 1.60 -1.17
N VAL A 227 -7.96 0.66 -2.05
CA VAL A 227 -7.67 0.73 -3.49
C VAL A 227 -8.97 0.71 -4.28
N GLN A 228 -9.11 1.61 -5.25
CA GLN A 228 -10.22 1.64 -6.18
C GLN A 228 -9.68 1.60 -7.62
N MET A 229 -10.19 0.67 -8.43
CA MET A 229 -9.80 0.58 -9.84
C MET A 229 -10.25 1.83 -10.60
N ASN A 230 -9.43 2.32 -11.53
CA ASN A 230 -9.84 3.40 -12.43
C ASN A 230 -10.92 2.93 -13.43
N ASN A 231 -11.82 3.85 -13.81
CA ASN A 231 -12.92 3.56 -14.75
C ASN A 231 -13.49 4.84 -15.42
N PRO A 232 -13.10 5.24 -16.63
CA PRO A 232 -12.71 4.32 -17.69
C PRO A 232 -11.23 3.93 -17.60
N VAL A 233 -10.85 2.90 -18.35
CA VAL A 233 -9.54 2.24 -18.25
C VAL A 233 -8.39 3.08 -18.81
N ASP A 234 -8.71 4.08 -19.63
CA ASP A 234 -7.82 5.05 -20.28
C ASP A 234 -7.70 6.38 -19.53
N VAL A 235 -8.31 6.49 -18.34
CA VAL A 235 -8.31 7.72 -17.54
C VAL A 235 -7.70 7.42 -16.17
N ALA A 236 -6.65 8.16 -15.83
CA ALA A 236 -6.24 8.31 -14.45
C ALA A 236 -7.22 9.28 -13.78
N LYS A 237 -7.87 8.83 -12.72
CA LYS A 237 -8.95 9.61 -12.11
C LYS A 237 -8.45 10.52 -11.00
N LEU A 238 -8.37 11.82 -11.32
CA LEU A 238 -8.21 12.94 -10.40
C LEU A 238 -9.27 12.87 -9.31
N SER A 239 -8.85 13.23 -8.10
CA SER A 239 -9.56 14.19 -7.28
C SER A 239 -8.64 14.64 -6.14
N HIS A 240 -8.02 15.80 -6.35
CA HIS A 240 -7.37 16.69 -5.39
C HIS A 240 -6.61 16.10 -4.20
N TYR A 241 -5.31 16.33 -4.23
CA TYR A 241 -4.38 16.25 -3.10
C TYR A 241 -4.91 17.02 -1.88
N PHE A 242 -5.26 16.31 -0.80
CA PHE A 242 -5.39 16.90 0.52
C PHE A 242 -4.57 16.09 1.51
N ARG A 243 -3.36 16.59 1.81
CA ARG A 243 -2.64 16.25 3.04
C ARG A 243 -3.53 16.65 4.21
N PHE A 244 -3.94 15.69 5.02
CA PHE A 244 -4.48 15.97 6.33
C PHE A 244 -3.55 15.37 7.37
N PHE A 245 -2.69 16.20 7.97
CA PHE A 245 -2.43 16.01 9.39
C PHE A 245 -3.66 16.57 10.12
N LEU A 246 -4.29 15.74 10.94
CA LEU A 246 -5.45 16.05 11.81
C LEU A 246 -6.75 16.39 11.09
N GLY A 247 -7.60 15.38 10.85
CA GLY A 247 -9.06 15.46 10.97
C GLY A 247 -9.80 16.59 10.25
N CYS A 248 -10.71 16.23 9.35
CA CYS A 248 -11.70 17.12 8.77
C CYS A 248 -12.61 17.76 9.85
N SER A 249 -12.17 18.86 10.48
CA SER A 249 -12.97 19.98 11.02
C SER A 249 -12.06 20.94 11.79
N GLN A 250 -11.49 21.92 11.11
CA GLN A 250 -11.18 23.20 11.75
C GLN A 250 -11.99 24.30 11.06
N ARG A 251 -12.97 24.85 11.79
CA ARG A 251 -13.41 26.23 11.55
C ARG A 251 -12.19 27.11 11.85
N LEU A 252 -11.60 27.70 10.81
CA LEU A 252 -10.65 28.79 10.99
C LEU A 252 -11.33 29.92 11.78
N PRO A 253 -10.67 30.53 12.78
CA PRO A 253 -11.16 31.75 13.40
C PRO A 253 -11.28 32.83 12.32
N ALA A 254 -12.40 33.55 12.32
CA ALA A 254 -12.65 34.68 11.43
C ALA A 254 -11.77 35.88 11.81
N ALA A 255 -10.45 35.80 11.61
CA ALA A 255 -9.56 36.93 11.83
C ALA A 255 -8.21 36.86 11.09
N THR A 256 -8.06 36.08 10.01
CA THR A 256 -6.88 36.24 9.11
C THR A 256 -7.14 35.67 7.71
N LEU A 257 -8.16 36.14 7.00
CA LEU A 257 -8.31 35.87 5.57
C LEU A 257 -8.03 37.15 4.78
N LYS A 258 -6.79 37.27 4.28
CA LYS A 258 -6.56 38.08 3.07
C LYS A 258 -7.21 37.34 1.90
N TYR A 259 -8.03 38.05 1.16
CA TYR A 259 -8.80 37.59 0.00
C TYR A 259 -7.93 36.83 -1.02
N SER A 260 -8.09 35.50 -1.08
CA SER A 260 -8.19 34.72 -2.33
C SER A 260 -8.29 33.22 -1.99
N ALA A 261 -9.33 32.55 -2.50
CA ALA A 261 -9.60 31.10 -2.43
C ALA A 261 -10.27 30.54 -1.16
N LEU A 262 -11.47 31.04 -0.84
CA LEU A 262 -12.47 30.23 -0.13
C LEU A 262 -13.11 29.24 -1.12
N ARG A 263 -12.63 27.99 -1.15
CA ARG A 263 -13.35 26.87 -1.81
C ARG A 263 -13.97 25.97 -0.75
N ARG A 264 -15.27 25.71 -0.93
CA ARG A 264 -16.16 24.91 -0.10
C ARG A 264 -15.60 23.48 0.06
N LEU A 265 -15.44 23.01 1.29
CA LEU A 265 -15.07 21.63 1.62
C LEU A 265 -16.19 20.69 1.11
N VAL A 266 -15.87 19.74 0.22
CA VAL A 266 -16.78 18.65 -0.15
C VAL A 266 -16.10 17.33 0.23
N CYS A 267 -16.65 16.65 1.23
CA CYS A 267 -16.33 15.27 1.56
C CYS A 267 -17.19 14.36 0.66
N GLY A 268 -16.60 13.89 -0.43
CA GLY A 268 -17.16 12.85 -1.30
C GLY A 268 -16.18 11.67 -1.40
N PRO A 269 -16.58 10.53 -1.98
CA PRO A 269 -15.72 9.35 -2.16
C PRO A 269 -14.47 9.72 -2.99
N ARG A 270 -13.27 9.31 -2.57
CA ARG A 270 -11.98 9.65 -3.19
C ARG A 270 -11.13 8.40 -3.52
N SER A 271 -10.43 8.37 -4.66
CA SER A 271 -9.61 7.23 -5.09
C SER A 271 -8.36 7.10 -4.20
N GLY A 272 -8.04 5.89 -3.73
CA GLY A 272 -6.78 5.58 -3.05
C GLY A 272 -6.60 6.30 -1.72
N VAL A 273 -7.00 5.67 -0.61
CA VAL A 273 -6.86 6.24 0.74
C VAL A 273 -6.02 5.31 1.59
N ILE A 274 -4.98 5.86 2.22
CA ILE A 274 -4.25 5.17 3.29
C ILE A 274 -4.46 5.94 4.58
N SER A 275 -5.03 5.28 5.57
CA SER A 275 -5.08 5.77 6.95
C SER A 275 -4.06 5.02 7.80
N PHE A 276 -3.37 5.75 8.66
CA PHE A 276 -2.42 5.24 9.63
C PHE A 276 -2.87 5.68 11.03
N ASN A 277 -3.07 4.71 11.94
CA ASN A 277 -3.66 4.93 13.27
C ASN A 277 -4.97 5.73 13.19
N ASP A 278 -5.87 5.30 12.29
CA ASP A 278 -7.18 5.91 12.00
C ASP A 278 -7.17 7.39 11.53
N VAL A 279 -6.00 7.92 11.16
CA VAL A 279 -5.85 9.23 10.56
C VAL A 279 -5.43 9.06 9.10
N GLN A 280 -6.13 9.71 8.17
CA GLN A 280 -5.72 9.71 6.75
C GLN A 280 -4.28 10.23 6.63
N ALA A 281 -3.36 9.37 6.18
CA ALA A 281 -1.95 9.69 6.05
C ALA A 281 -1.58 10.05 4.61
N LEU A 282 -2.12 9.30 3.65
CA LEU A 282 -1.87 9.48 2.22
C LEU A 282 -3.17 9.41 1.45
N GLN A 283 -3.24 10.22 0.41
CA GLN A 283 -4.25 10.13 -0.63
C GLN A 283 -3.59 10.40 -1.96
N GLN A 284 -3.51 9.37 -2.81
CA GLN A 284 -2.95 9.51 -4.14
C GLN A 284 -4.06 9.45 -5.20
N PRO A 285 -4.55 10.61 -5.67
CA PRO A 285 -5.40 10.65 -6.85
C PRO A 285 -4.58 10.29 -8.11
N ASP A 286 -5.25 10.14 -9.25
CA ASP A 286 -4.58 10.01 -10.56
C ASP A 286 -3.73 8.77 -10.76
N MET A 287 -4.03 7.71 -10.02
CA MET A 287 -3.48 6.39 -10.31
C MET A 287 -4.26 5.71 -11.44
N GLN A 288 -3.56 5.38 -12.53
CA GLN A 288 -4.04 4.37 -13.47
C GLN A 288 -3.57 3.00 -12.98
N ILE A 289 -4.50 2.20 -12.45
CA ILE A 289 -4.21 0.86 -11.94
C ILE A 289 -4.35 -0.20 -13.03
N ARG A 290 -5.28 0.02 -13.97
CA ARG A 290 -5.57 -0.90 -15.08
C ARG A 290 -5.74 -0.18 -16.41
N THR A 291 -5.41 -0.89 -17.48
CA THR A 291 -5.61 -0.53 -18.89
C THR A 291 -6.70 -1.36 -19.57
N THR A 292 -7.26 -2.35 -18.86
CA THR A 292 -8.34 -3.23 -19.33
C THR A 292 -9.40 -3.45 -18.25
N THR A 293 -10.66 -3.67 -18.64
CA THR A 293 -11.76 -3.99 -17.71
C THR A 293 -11.64 -5.38 -17.10
N ASN A 294 -10.79 -6.25 -17.69
CA ASN A 294 -10.56 -7.62 -17.21
C ASN A 294 -9.68 -7.68 -15.96
N LEU A 295 -8.96 -6.60 -15.64
CA LEU A 295 -8.17 -6.49 -14.43
C LEU A 295 -9.03 -5.93 -13.29
N SER A 296 -9.05 -6.66 -12.17
CA SER A 296 -9.81 -6.35 -10.96
C SER A 296 -9.03 -6.77 -9.72
N ILE A 297 -9.42 -6.24 -8.56
CA ILE A 297 -8.81 -6.57 -7.26
C ILE A 297 -9.28 -7.97 -6.85
N ASN A 298 -8.37 -8.85 -6.47
CA ASN A 298 -8.73 -10.24 -6.10
C ASN A 298 -8.29 -10.65 -4.69
N GLY A 299 -7.61 -9.78 -3.94
CA GLY A 299 -7.36 -10.00 -2.52
C GLY A 299 -6.10 -9.31 -2.00
N MET A 300 -5.54 -9.91 -0.95
CA MET A 300 -4.36 -9.43 -0.27
C MET A 300 -3.09 -10.13 -0.78
N TYR A 301 -2.03 -9.35 -0.96
CA TYR A 301 -0.66 -9.83 -1.03
C TYR A 301 0.01 -9.60 0.32
N PHE A 302 0.11 -10.67 1.11
CA PHE A 302 0.95 -10.67 2.29
C PHE A 302 2.41 -10.79 1.84
N SER A 303 3.20 -9.75 2.06
CA SER A 303 4.58 -9.67 1.59
C SER A 303 5.36 -8.88 2.61
N THR A 304 6.19 -9.55 3.40
CA THR A 304 7.00 -8.86 4.40
C THR A 304 8.41 -9.43 4.46
N PHE A 305 9.40 -8.56 4.32
CA PHE A 305 10.84 -8.88 4.32
C PHE A 305 11.66 -7.58 4.28
N PHE A 306 12.87 -7.62 4.85
CA PHE A 306 13.89 -6.58 4.68
C PHE A 306 14.28 -6.46 3.21
N GLY A 307 14.16 -5.28 2.63
CA GLY A 307 13.72 -5.22 1.25
C GLY A 307 14.63 -4.47 0.30
N GLY A 308 15.55 -5.14 -0.35
CA GLY A 308 16.17 -4.74 -1.60
C GLY A 308 16.65 -5.94 -2.38
N SER A 309 17.62 -5.74 -3.28
CA SER A 309 18.22 -6.79 -4.10
C SER A 309 19.66 -7.11 -3.73
N ASP A 310 20.20 -6.50 -2.67
CA ASP A 310 21.59 -6.69 -2.22
C ASP A 310 21.71 -6.71 -0.68
N SER A 311 22.88 -7.11 -0.19
CA SER A 311 23.16 -7.30 1.24
C SER A 311 23.14 -6.00 2.07
N SER A 312 23.16 -4.82 1.45
CA SER A 312 23.06 -3.55 2.18
C SER A 312 21.65 -3.28 2.74
N TRP A 313 20.69 -4.15 2.42
CA TRP A 313 19.33 -4.14 2.97
C TRP A 313 19.14 -5.13 4.13
N ALA A 314 20.15 -5.95 4.43
CA ALA A 314 20.04 -7.01 5.40
C ALA A 314 19.85 -6.47 6.83
N THR A 315 18.94 -7.09 7.59
CA THR A 315 18.84 -6.80 9.03
C THR A 315 20.09 -7.27 9.75
N PRO A 316 20.69 -6.48 10.66
CA PRO A 316 21.87 -6.91 11.42
C PRO A 316 21.52 -7.93 12.52
N ASN A 317 20.25 -7.96 12.96
CA ASN A 317 19.79 -8.79 14.06
C ASN A 317 18.60 -9.66 13.61
N THR A 318 18.45 -10.81 14.25
CA THR A 318 17.18 -11.55 14.15
C THR A 318 16.10 -10.71 14.83
N THR A 319 15.02 -10.41 14.12
CA THR A 319 13.95 -9.52 14.60
C THR A 319 12.61 -9.93 14.01
N HIS A 320 11.52 -9.33 14.47
CA HIS A 320 10.16 -9.72 14.15
C HIS A 320 9.27 -8.52 13.83
N THR A 321 8.28 -8.79 13.00
CA THR A 321 7.05 -7.98 12.90
C THR A 321 5.88 -8.86 13.26
N TYR A 322 4.88 -8.28 13.91
CA TYR A 322 3.70 -9.00 14.38
C TYR A 322 2.47 -8.49 13.66
N PHE A 323 1.61 -9.38 13.17
CA PHE A 323 0.38 -9.02 12.47
C PHE A 323 -0.84 -9.54 13.22
N ARG A 324 -1.93 -8.78 13.22
CA ARG A 324 -3.24 -9.24 13.71
C ARG A 324 -4.39 -8.45 13.10
N ASN A 325 -5.61 -8.92 13.36
CA ASN A 325 -6.86 -8.23 13.01
C ASN A 325 -6.93 -7.87 11.51
N ILE A 326 -6.52 -8.82 10.65
CA ILE A 326 -6.54 -8.64 9.19
C ILE A 326 -7.97 -8.76 8.68
N GLN A 327 -8.50 -7.67 8.15
CA GLN A 327 -9.88 -7.54 7.68
C GLN A 327 -9.90 -6.95 6.27
N LEU A 328 -10.83 -7.42 5.46
CA LEU A 328 -11.06 -6.90 4.11
C LEU A 328 -12.53 -6.50 3.93
N TRP A 329 -12.75 -5.41 3.20
CA TRP A 329 -14.05 -4.99 2.68
C TRP A 329 -13.93 -4.79 1.18
N ALA A 330 -14.97 -5.10 0.43
CA ALA A 330 -14.96 -4.94 -1.01
C ALA A 330 -16.32 -4.60 -1.59
N GLY A 331 -16.27 -4.00 -2.78
CA GLY A 331 -17.43 -3.65 -3.60
C GLY A 331 -17.12 -3.86 -5.08
N SER A 332 -18.17 -4.12 -5.86
CA SER A 332 -18.06 -4.30 -7.31
C SER A 332 -17.71 -3.01 -8.06
N ASN A 333 -18.03 -1.85 -7.46
CA ASN A 333 -17.90 -0.57 -8.14
C ASN A 333 -16.43 -0.08 -8.14
N PRO A 334 -15.87 0.23 -9.33
CA PRO A 334 -14.61 0.97 -9.43
C PRO A 334 -14.80 2.45 -9.05
N SER A 335 -13.72 3.23 -9.05
CA SER A 335 -13.78 4.67 -8.77
C SER A 335 -14.73 5.39 -9.74
N ASN A 336 -15.67 6.16 -9.18
CA ASN A 336 -16.64 6.98 -9.92
C ASN A 336 -16.19 8.44 -10.07
N LEU A 337 -14.96 8.78 -9.68
CA LEU A 337 -14.43 10.15 -9.77
C LEU A 337 -14.14 10.59 -11.20
N THR A 338 -14.00 11.89 -11.43
CA THR A 338 -13.66 12.45 -12.75
C THR A 338 -12.17 12.81 -12.80
N GLY A 339 -11.42 12.42 -13.84
CA GLY A 339 -10.03 12.85 -13.99
C GLY A 339 -9.47 12.96 -15.39
N SER A 340 -8.15 13.15 -15.45
CA SER A 340 -7.42 13.43 -16.68
C SER A 340 -7.24 12.18 -17.53
N VAL A 341 -7.57 12.29 -18.82
CA VAL A 341 -7.25 11.24 -19.80
C VAL A 341 -5.74 11.06 -19.82
N VAL A 342 -5.29 9.82 -19.63
CA VAL A 342 -3.87 9.47 -19.74
C VAL A 342 -3.66 8.82 -21.09
N SER A 343 -2.71 9.33 -21.86
CA SER A 343 -2.27 8.61 -23.06
C SER A 343 -1.60 7.32 -22.58
N SER A 344 -2.11 6.16 -23.00
CA SER A 344 -1.63 4.86 -22.58
C SER A 344 -0.10 4.79 -22.68
N ALA A 345 0.58 4.53 -21.56
CA ALA A 345 2.01 4.31 -21.55
C ALA A 345 2.33 3.09 -22.43
N VAL A 346 3.00 3.32 -23.56
CA VAL A 346 3.62 2.25 -24.33
C VAL A 346 4.70 1.65 -23.43
N ALA A 347 4.61 0.35 -23.16
CA ALA A 347 5.62 -0.38 -22.38
C ALA A 347 7.02 0.01 -22.87
N VAL A 348 7.89 0.45 -21.95
CA VAL A 348 9.30 0.72 -22.28
C VAL A 348 9.89 -0.60 -22.76
N PRO A 349 10.32 -0.73 -24.03
CA PRO A 349 10.82 -1.99 -24.54
C PRO A 349 12.08 -2.38 -23.77
N ARG A 350 12.15 -3.62 -23.27
CA ARG A 350 13.41 -4.21 -22.81
C ARG A 350 14.39 -4.22 -23.98
N TRP A 351 15.40 -3.35 -23.92
CA TRP A 351 16.61 -3.50 -24.73
C TRP A 351 17.29 -4.83 -24.37
N HIS A 352 17.14 -5.84 -25.23
CA HIS A 352 17.96 -7.04 -25.18
C HIS A 352 19.18 -6.78 -26.07
N PRO A 353 20.42 -6.78 -25.55
CA PRO A 353 21.58 -6.75 -26.41
C PRO A 353 21.80 -8.17 -26.94
N THR A 354 21.11 -8.52 -28.04
CA THR A 354 21.48 -9.72 -28.78
C THR A 354 21.58 -9.42 -30.28
N SER A 355 22.75 -9.77 -30.80
CA SER A 355 23.07 -10.05 -32.21
C SER A 355 23.49 -8.85 -33.06
N THR A 356 24.80 -8.72 -33.20
CA THR A 356 25.49 -8.04 -34.30
C THR A 356 24.92 -8.45 -35.66
N ALA A 357 24.17 -7.55 -36.31
CA ALA A 357 23.91 -7.64 -37.74
C ALA A 357 24.91 -6.74 -38.47
N LEU A 358 25.82 -7.36 -39.22
CA LEU A 358 26.68 -6.67 -40.18
C LEU A 358 25.81 -5.92 -41.20
N PHE A 359 25.87 -4.59 -41.20
CA PHE A 359 25.50 -3.81 -42.38
C PHE A 359 26.73 -3.68 -43.27
N VAL A 360 26.74 -4.42 -44.37
CA VAL A 360 27.66 -4.19 -45.49
C VAL A 360 27.22 -2.91 -46.19
N ALA A 361 28.00 -1.84 -46.02
CA ALA A 361 27.82 -0.59 -46.77
C ALA A 361 28.34 -0.80 -48.20
N LEU A 362 27.43 -0.77 -49.19
CA LEU A 362 27.79 -0.71 -50.60
C LEU A 362 28.18 0.74 -50.94
N LEU A 363 29.48 1.05 -50.88
CA LEU A 363 30.06 2.28 -51.39
C LEU A 363 30.22 2.18 -52.91
N VAL A 364 29.29 2.78 -53.67
CA VAL A 364 29.54 3.10 -55.08
C VAL A 364 30.19 4.48 -55.12
N GLY A 365 31.52 4.50 -55.16
CA GLY A 365 32.30 5.64 -55.57
C GLY A 365 32.53 5.60 -57.08
N LEU A 366 32.12 6.65 -57.79
CA LEU A 366 32.70 7.01 -59.07
C LEU A 366 33.30 8.41 -58.95
N SER A 367 34.63 8.47 -58.96
CA SER A 367 35.41 9.68 -59.12
C SER A 367 35.71 9.90 -60.60
N SER A 368 35.47 11.14 -61.06
CA SER A 368 36.22 11.93 -62.06
C SER A 368 36.64 11.30 -63.40
N VAL A 369 36.27 11.94 -64.53
CA VAL A 369 37.19 12.64 -65.49
C VAL A 369 36.33 13.31 -66.58
N LEU A 370 36.27 14.65 -66.57
CA LEU A 370 36.65 15.56 -67.66
C LEU A 370 36.67 17.00 -67.14
#